data_AF-A0A1D5UNL4-F1
#
_entry.id   AF-A0A1D5UNL4-F1
#
_cell.length_a   1.000
_cell.length_b   1.000
_cell.length_c   1.000
_cell.angle_alpha   90.00
_cell.angle_beta   90.00
_cell.angle_gamma   90.00
#
_symmetry.space_group_name_H-M   'P 1'
#
loop_
_entity.id
_entity.type
_entity.pdbx_description
1 polymer ?
#
loop_
_entity_poly.entity_id
_entity_poly.type
_entity_poly.pdbx_seq_one_letter_code
_entity_poly.pdbx_strand_id
1 'polypeptide(L)'
;MDRHGHGQHHRLVTMPREGEPSSYAGAGGGVDVVAREAAAQALGAVVQLHFDKTVEKKRSADAQKQELWRLFLAFFLFLALVLSAVAGGGRLQCRHLWAPAGLLSLAHLAFYAAVAHHLRCLNGFRYQRRCHKLTLALAADRLRMLKSAGEVVAAADVEVPYQEPHETYLAKFKRSWAIHFAFLIATFAFSVAAAVAVLCF
;
A
#
# COMPACT_ATOMS: atom_id res chain seq x y z
N MET A 1 -12.15 -14.41 -18.12
CA MET A 1 -13.27 -13.45 -18.07
C MET A 1 -12.92 -12.41 -17.01
N ASP A 2 -11.85 -11.67 -17.21
CA ASP A 2 -11.81 -10.42 -17.99
C ASP A 2 -12.80 -9.39 -17.48
N ARG A 3 -12.26 -8.39 -16.78
CA ARG A 3 -12.39 -6.99 -17.17
C ARG A 3 -11.38 -6.12 -16.41
N HIS A 4 -10.37 -5.71 -17.16
CA HIS A 4 -9.65 -4.46 -16.99
C HIS A 4 -10.63 -3.29 -16.72
N GLY A 5 -10.27 -2.40 -15.80
CA GLY A 5 -11.04 -1.21 -15.51
C GLY A 5 -10.19 -0.13 -14.85
N HIS A 6 -9.56 0.68 -15.72
CA HIS A 6 -9.15 2.07 -15.51
C HIS A 6 -8.15 2.41 -14.39
N GLY A 7 -6.87 2.29 -14.75
CA GLY A 7 -5.84 3.19 -14.27
C GLY A 7 -6.17 4.62 -14.73
N GLN A 8 -6.50 5.47 -13.77
CA GLN A 8 -6.73 6.89 -13.99
C GLN A 8 -5.40 7.55 -14.40
N HIS A 9 -5.38 8.06 -15.62
CA HIS A 9 -4.36 8.92 -16.19
C HIS A 9 -4.05 10.09 -15.25
N HIS A 10 -2.90 10.05 -14.57
CA HIS A 10 -2.23 11.30 -14.18
C HIS A 10 -1.39 11.75 -15.37
N ARG A 11 -2.09 12.51 -16.21
CA ARG A 11 -1.57 13.33 -17.30
C ARG A 11 -0.29 14.03 -16.86
N LEU A 12 0.73 13.87 -17.71
CA LEU A 12 1.87 14.75 -17.88
C LEU A 12 1.54 16.18 -17.48
N VAL A 13 2.48 16.82 -16.78
CA VAL A 13 2.56 18.27 -16.63
C VAL A 13 2.66 18.88 -18.03
N THR A 14 1.52 19.27 -18.60
CA THR A 14 1.43 20.22 -19.71
C THR A 14 1.76 21.60 -19.16
N MET A 15 2.94 22.12 -19.47
CA MET A 15 3.21 23.55 -19.40
C MET A 15 2.43 24.24 -20.54
N PRO A 16 1.78 25.39 -20.32
CA PRO A 16 1.19 26.15 -21.41
C PRO A 16 2.30 26.93 -22.14
N ARG A 17 2.29 26.86 -23.48
CA ARG A 17 3.00 27.80 -24.35
C ARG A 17 1.94 28.60 -25.11
N GLU A 18 1.78 29.87 -24.75
CA GLU A 18 1.18 30.85 -25.66
C GLU A 18 2.32 31.62 -26.33
N GLY A 19 2.26 31.71 -27.66
CA GLY A 19 3.22 32.42 -28.49
C GLY A 19 3.81 31.55 -29.60
N GLU A 20 2.97 31.16 -30.56
CA GLU A 20 3.41 30.80 -31.91
C GLU A 20 3.65 32.09 -32.72
N PRO A 21 4.59 32.11 -33.69
CA PRO A 21 4.21 31.58 -34.99
C PRO A 21 5.29 30.79 -35.78
N SER A 22 4.77 29.79 -36.49
CA SER A 22 5.03 29.44 -37.90
C SER A 22 6.27 28.65 -38.31
N SER A 23 5.96 27.48 -38.89
CA SER A 23 6.55 26.88 -40.10
C SER A 23 8.05 26.64 -40.11
N TYR A 24 8.48 25.37 -40.09
CA TYR A 24 9.17 24.73 -41.22
C TYR A 24 9.07 23.20 -41.07
N ALA A 25 8.62 22.54 -42.13
CA ALA A 25 8.70 21.11 -42.30
C ALA A 25 10.17 20.67 -42.42
N GLY A 26 10.55 19.63 -41.70
CA GLY A 26 11.86 18.99 -41.79
C GLY A 26 11.83 17.60 -41.20
N ALA A 27 11.69 16.59 -42.05
CA ALA A 27 11.93 15.21 -41.70
C ALA A 27 13.40 15.06 -41.25
N GLY A 28 13.59 14.72 -39.98
CA GLY A 28 14.88 14.36 -39.42
C GLY A 28 14.64 13.64 -38.10
N GLY A 29 15.02 12.37 -38.03
CA GLY A 29 15.11 11.62 -36.77
C GLY A 29 16.24 12.17 -35.90
N GLY A 30 16.13 13.43 -35.51
CA GLY A 30 17.02 14.09 -34.56
C GLY A 30 16.73 13.53 -33.19
N VAL A 31 17.72 12.88 -32.59
CA VAL A 31 17.72 12.59 -31.16
C VAL A 31 17.58 13.94 -30.45
N ASP A 32 16.47 14.16 -29.78
CA ASP A 32 16.25 15.38 -28.99
C ASP A 32 17.37 15.45 -27.94
N VAL A 33 18.10 16.56 -27.89
CA VAL A 33 19.35 16.67 -27.12
C VAL A 33 19.24 17.79 -26.10
N VAL A 34 19.66 17.50 -24.88
CA VAL A 34 19.56 18.38 -23.72
C VAL A 34 20.95 18.71 -23.20
N ALA A 35 21.18 19.96 -22.81
CA ALA A 35 22.41 20.38 -22.15
C ALA A 35 22.58 19.61 -20.84
N ARG A 36 23.80 19.12 -20.58
CA ARG A 36 24.12 18.29 -19.41
C ARG A 36 23.70 18.92 -18.08
N GLU A 37 23.83 20.23 -17.93
CA GLU A 37 23.43 20.95 -16.72
C GLU A 37 21.91 20.96 -16.53
N ALA A 38 21.15 21.22 -17.60
CA ALA A 38 19.69 21.16 -17.59
C ALA A 38 19.19 19.73 -17.30
N ALA A 39 19.84 18.72 -17.88
CA ALA A 39 19.56 17.31 -17.60
C ALA A 39 19.86 16.92 -16.14
N ALA A 40 20.99 17.39 -15.59
CA ALA A 40 21.35 17.15 -14.19
C ALA A 40 20.37 17.82 -13.21
N GLN A 41 19.94 19.05 -13.50
CA GLN A 41 18.93 19.76 -12.71
C GLN A 41 17.57 19.04 -12.75
N ALA A 42 17.13 18.63 -13.94
CA ALA A 42 15.87 17.91 -14.12
C ALA A 42 15.86 16.56 -13.35
N LEU A 43 16.92 15.75 -13.49
CA LEU A 43 17.04 14.49 -12.75
C LEU A 43 17.15 14.71 -11.23
N GLY A 44 17.86 15.76 -10.79
CA GLY A 44 17.93 16.13 -9.38
C GLY A 44 16.54 16.42 -8.79
N ALA A 45 15.69 17.16 -9.51
CA ALA A 45 14.32 17.44 -9.12
C ALA A 45 13.46 16.17 -9.05
N VAL A 46 13.61 15.24 -10.02
CA VAL A 46 12.89 13.95 -10.03
C VAL A 46 13.31 13.06 -8.86
N VAL A 47 14.61 12.98 -8.56
CA VAL A 47 15.13 12.23 -7.40
C VAL A 47 14.55 12.78 -6.10
N GLN A 48 14.57 14.10 -5.91
CA GLN A 48 14.04 14.74 -4.72
C GLN A 48 12.54 14.46 -4.56
N LEU A 49 11.76 14.61 -5.64
CA LEU A 49 10.32 14.34 -5.64
C LEU A 49 9.99 12.90 -5.25
N HIS A 50 10.71 11.91 -5.78
CA HIS A 50 10.47 10.50 -5.46
C HIS A 50 10.97 10.12 -4.06
N PHE A 51 12.00 10.80 -3.55
CA PHE A 51 12.44 10.65 -2.17
C PHE A 51 11.35 11.13 -1.21
N ASP A 52 10.83 12.34 -1.40
CA ASP A 52 9.78 12.91 -0.55
C ASP A 52 8.52 12.04 -0.56
N LYS A 53 8.08 11.59 -1.75
CA LYS A 53 6.97 10.63 -1.86
C LYS A 53 7.25 9.30 -1.15
N THR A 54 8.49 8.82 -1.17
CA THR A 54 8.88 7.59 -0.47
C THR A 54 8.80 7.75 1.05
N VAL A 55 9.21 8.91 1.58
CA VAL A 55 9.13 9.23 3.01
C VAL A 55 7.67 9.39 3.43
N GLU A 56 6.88 10.12 2.66
CA GLU A 56 5.45 10.34 2.95
C GLU A 56 4.67 9.03 3.00
N LYS A 57 4.88 8.13 2.01
CA LYS A 57 4.23 6.81 2.00
C LYS A 57 4.72 5.88 3.10
N LYS A 58 5.94 6.07 3.61
CA LYS A 58 6.41 5.37 4.81
C LYS A 58 5.63 5.86 6.02
N ARG A 59 5.47 7.19 6.18
CA ARG A 59 4.74 7.80 7.30
C ARG A 59 3.27 7.35 7.33
N SER A 60 2.60 7.34 6.17
CA SER A 60 1.22 6.86 6.07
C SER A 60 1.08 5.36 6.41
N ALA A 61 2.04 4.53 5.99
CA ALA A 61 2.07 3.12 6.35
C ALA A 61 2.32 2.88 7.85
N ASP A 62 3.19 3.68 8.46
CA ASP A 62 3.48 3.60 9.90
C ASP A 62 2.27 4.05 10.73
N ALA A 63 1.54 5.10 10.30
CA ALA A 63 0.29 5.52 10.93
C ALA A 63 -0.81 4.43 10.85
N GLN A 64 -0.99 3.81 9.67
CA GLN A 64 -1.92 2.69 9.51
C GLN A 64 -1.55 1.48 10.37
N LYS A 65 -0.25 1.22 10.56
CA LYS A 65 0.22 0.16 11.45
C LYS A 65 -0.12 0.47 12.92
N GLN A 66 0.00 1.72 13.35
CA GLN A 66 -0.43 2.13 14.70
C GLN A 66 -1.94 1.96 14.90
N GLU A 67 -2.75 2.35 13.92
CA GLU A 67 -4.21 2.10 13.94
C GLU A 67 -4.52 0.61 14.06
N LEU A 68 -3.85 -0.22 13.27
CA LEU A 68 -4.01 -1.67 13.34
C LEU A 68 -3.69 -2.21 14.75
N TRP A 69 -2.60 -1.78 15.37
CA TRP A 69 -2.26 -2.17 16.75
C TRP A 69 -3.31 -1.72 17.76
N ARG A 70 -3.85 -0.49 17.63
CA ARG A 70 -4.94 -0.02 18.49
C ARG A 70 -6.19 -0.87 18.34
N LEU A 71 -6.55 -1.25 17.11
CA LEU A 71 -7.67 -2.15 16.85
C LEU A 71 -7.45 -3.53 17.47
N PHE A 72 -6.26 -4.12 17.32
CA PHE A 72 -5.92 -5.38 17.98
C PHE A 72 -6.04 -5.28 19.50
N LEU A 73 -5.49 -4.23 20.11
CA LEU A 73 -5.59 -4.03 21.56
C LEU A 73 -7.05 -3.89 22.01
N ALA A 74 -7.84 -3.04 21.35
CA ALA A 74 -9.26 -2.85 21.66
C ALA A 74 -10.05 -4.17 21.51
N PHE A 75 -9.75 -4.96 20.48
CA PHE A 75 -10.38 -6.25 20.25
C PHE A 75 -10.03 -7.28 21.34
N PHE A 76 -8.76 -7.39 21.73
CA PHE A 76 -8.36 -8.29 22.81
C PHE A 76 -8.92 -7.86 24.17
N LEU A 77 -8.99 -6.56 24.43
CA LEU A 77 -9.64 -6.03 25.64
C LEU A 77 -11.14 -6.36 25.64
N PHE A 78 -11.82 -6.16 24.51
CA PHE A 78 -13.22 -6.56 24.36
C PHE A 78 -13.41 -8.05 24.61
N LEU A 79 -12.56 -8.90 24.02
CA LEU A 79 -12.62 -10.35 24.19
C LEU A 79 -12.40 -10.75 25.66
N ALA A 80 -11.43 -10.13 26.34
CA ALA A 80 -11.18 -10.36 27.76
C ALA A 80 -12.38 -9.97 28.63
N LEU A 81 -13.03 -8.83 28.33
CA LEU A 81 -14.23 -8.37 29.05
C LEU A 81 -15.41 -9.32 28.85
N VAL A 82 -15.67 -9.74 27.61
CA VAL A 82 -16.75 -10.70 27.30
C VAL A 82 -16.49 -12.04 27.97
N LEU A 83 -15.27 -12.57 27.88
CA LEU A 83 -14.93 -13.84 28.52
C LEU A 83 -14.99 -13.75 30.05
N SER A 84 -14.57 -12.63 30.65
CA SER A 84 -14.70 -12.38 32.09
C SER A 84 -16.17 -12.32 32.52
N ALA A 85 -17.01 -11.63 31.75
CA ALA A 85 -18.44 -11.55 32.01
C ALA A 85 -19.13 -12.92 31.87
N VAL A 86 -18.73 -13.72 30.88
CA VAL A 86 -19.21 -15.09 30.69
C VAL A 86 -18.76 -16.01 31.83
N ALA A 87 -17.53 -15.89 32.30
CA ALA A 87 -17.00 -16.68 33.42
C ALA A 87 -17.61 -16.31 34.78
N GLY A 88 -17.99 -15.04 34.97
CA GLY A 88 -18.68 -14.57 36.18
C GLY A 88 -20.20 -14.73 36.15
N GLY A 89 -20.79 -14.94 34.97
CA GLY A 89 -22.20 -15.24 34.80
C GLY A 89 -22.48 -16.69 35.21
N GLY A 90 -23.47 -16.92 36.08
CA GLY A 90 -23.92 -18.28 36.37
C GLY A 90 -24.44 -19.00 35.12
N ARG A 91 -24.68 -20.32 35.22
CA ARG A 91 -25.22 -21.15 34.12
C ARG A 91 -26.46 -20.51 33.49
N LEU A 92 -26.32 -19.99 32.28
CA LEU A 92 -27.42 -19.45 31.49
C LEU A 92 -28.21 -20.63 30.87
N GLN A 93 -29.53 -20.53 30.86
CA GLN A 93 -30.35 -21.45 30.05
C GLN A 93 -29.93 -21.33 28.57
N CYS A 94 -29.92 -22.43 27.82
CA CYS A 94 -29.54 -22.47 26.40
C CYS A 94 -30.26 -21.42 25.54
N ARG A 95 -31.43 -20.93 25.98
CA ARG A 95 -32.21 -19.87 25.33
C ARG A 95 -31.54 -18.48 25.34
N HIS A 96 -30.53 -18.22 26.17
CA HIS A 96 -29.79 -16.95 26.21
C HIS A 96 -28.37 -17.05 25.63
N LEU A 97 -27.92 -18.24 25.22
CA LEU A 97 -26.59 -18.48 24.64
C LEU A 97 -26.35 -17.71 23.34
N TRP A 98 -27.42 -17.42 22.59
CA TRP A 98 -27.33 -16.69 21.32
C TRP A 98 -26.85 -15.25 21.48
N ALA A 99 -27.08 -14.62 22.63
CA ALA A 99 -26.66 -13.25 22.88
C ALA A 99 -25.12 -13.10 22.97
N PRO A 100 -24.41 -13.84 23.85
CA PRO A 100 -22.94 -13.80 23.88
C PRO A 100 -22.32 -14.37 22.60
N ALA A 101 -22.89 -15.45 22.03
CA ALA A 101 -22.37 -16.02 20.78
C ALA A 101 -22.55 -15.07 19.59
N GLY A 102 -23.70 -14.40 19.48
CA GLY A 102 -23.99 -13.42 18.44
C GLY A 102 -23.13 -12.17 18.57
N LEU A 103 -22.97 -11.64 19.78
CA LEU A 103 -22.09 -10.50 20.06
C LEU A 103 -20.63 -10.83 19.72
N LEU A 104 -20.15 -12.01 20.12
CA LEU A 104 -18.80 -12.47 19.82
C LEU A 104 -18.59 -12.61 18.31
N SER A 105 -19.55 -13.19 17.60
CA SER A 105 -19.51 -13.36 16.14
C SER A 105 -19.50 -12.02 15.41
N LEU A 106 -20.35 -11.07 15.81
CA LEU A 106 -20.41 -9.74 15.22
C LEU A 106 -19.11 -8.97 15.46
N ALA A 107 -18.55 -9.05 16.67
CA ALA A 107 -17.28 -8.41 17.01
C ALA A 107 -16.13 -8.94 16.15
N HIS A 108 -16.03 -10.27 15.96
CA HIS A 108 -15.03 -10.87 15.10
C HIS A 108 -15.21 -10.46 13.63
N LEU A 109 -16.45 -10.45 13.13
CA LEU A 109 -16.75 -10.04 11.76
C LEU A 109 -16.36 -8.58 11.51
N ALA A 110 -16.75 -7.67 12.41
CA ALA A 110 -16.40 -6.25 12.33
C ALA A 110 -14.87 -6.05 12.39
N PHE A 111 -14.21 -6.77 13.30
CA PHE A 111 -12.76 -6.74 13.42
C PHE A 111 -12.06 -7.23 12.15
N TYR A 112 -12.51 -8.34 11.55
CA TYR A 112 -11.94 -8.86 10.31
C TYR A 112 -12.15 -7.91 9.12
N ALA A 113 -13.32 -7.28 9.03
CA ALA A 113 -13.59 -6.29 7.99
C ALA A 113 -12.65 -5.08 8.12
N ALA A 114 -12.46 -4.57 9.35
CA ALA A 114 -11.55 -3.46 9.64
C ALA A 114 -10.10 -3.83 9.32
N VAL A 115 -9.62 -4.99 9.79
CA VAL A 115 -8.28 -5.49 9.46
C VAL A 115 -8.12 -5.63 7.95
N ALA A 116 -9.04 -6.28 7.25
CA ALA A 116 -8.97 -6.42 5.79
C ALA A 116 -8.88 -5.07 5.07
N HIS A 117 -9.60 -4.06 5.53
CA HIS A 117 -9.49 -2.69 4.99
C HIS A 117 -8.10 -2.10 5.20
N HIS A 118 -7.60 -2.05 6.45
CA HIS A 118 -6.28 -1.51 6.76
C HIS A 118 -5.15 -2.26 6.02
N LEU A 119 -5.29 -3.57 5.84
CA LEU A 119 -4.34 -4.37 5.07
C LEU A 119 -4.34 -4.01 3.59
N ARG A 120 -5.50 -3.81 2.96
CA ARG A 120 -5.56 -3.34 1.56
C ARG A 120 -4.85 -1.99 1.41
N CYS A 121 -5.08 -1.07 2.34
CA CYS A 121 -4.44 0.25 2.36
C CYS A 121 -2.92 0.14 2.53
N LEU A 122 -2.45 -0.66 3.49
CA LEU A 122 -1.03 -0.88 3.75
C LEU A 122 -0.32 -1.53 2.56
N ASN A 123 -1.00 -2.41 1.82
CA ASN A 123 -0.48 -3.03 0.60
C ASN A 123 -0.32 -2.02 -0.52
N GLY A 124 -1.33 -1.15 -0.70
CA GLY A 124 -1.26 -0.05 -1.64
C GLY A 124 -0.07 0.87 -1.35
N PHE A 125 0.12 1.26 -0.09
CA PHE A 125 1.26 2.11 0.30
C PHE A 125 2.61 1.42 0.12
N ARG A 126 2.73 0.13 0.47
CA ARG A 126 3.96 -0.63 0.26
C ARG A 126 4.30 -0.81 -1.22
N TYR A 127 3.29 -1.05 -2.05
CA TYR A 127 3.45 -1.14 -3.50
C TYR A 127 3.93 0.20 -4.07
N GLN A 128 3.19 1.29 -3.81
CA GLN A 128 3.55 2.64 -4.26
C GLN A 128 4.96 3.05 -3.81
N ARG A 129 5.31 2.76 -2.56
CA ARG A 129 6.66 3.04 -2.03
C ARG A 129 7.73 2.25 -2.76
N ARG A 130 7.46 1.00 -3.15
CA ARG A 130 8.42 0.19 -3.90
C ARG A 130 8.62 0.75 -5.31
N CYS A 131 7.54 1.16 -5.99
CA CYS A 131 7.65 1.83 -7.29
C CYS A 131 8.50 3.10 -7.20
N HIS A 132 8.23 3.98 -6.22
CA HIS A 132 9.03 5.19 -6.02
C HIS A 132 10.51 4.90 -5.70
N LYS A 133 10.81 3.83 -4.97
CA LYS A 133 12.19 3.40 -4.74
C LYS A 133 12.89 2.92 -6.01
N LEU A 134 12.18 2.19 -6.88
CA LEU A 134 12.74 1.70 -8.15
C LEU A 134 12.98 2.86 -9.11
N THR A 135 12.00 3.77 -9.26
CA THR A 135 12.14 4.99 -10.06
C THR A 135 13.26 5.88 -9.54
N LEU A 136 13.40 6.04 -8.22
CA LEU A 136 14.48 6.81 -7.61
C LEU A 136 15.85 6.17 -7.88
N ALA A 137 15.97 4.84 -7.78
CA ALA A 137 17.22 4.15 -8.09
C ALA A 137 17.62 4.35 -9.56
N LEU A 138 16.66 4.22 -10.48
CA LEU A 138 16.87 4.45 -11.91
C LEU A 138 17.30 5.90 -12.19
N ALA A 139 16.60 6.88 -11.60
CA ALA A 139 16.94 8.31 -11.75
C ALA A 139 18.34 8.62 -11.19
N ALA A 140 18.69 8.04 -10.04
CA ALA A 140 20.01 8.20 -9.44
C ALA A 140 21.12 7.57 -10.30
N ASP A 141 20.87 6.40 -10.90
CA ASP A 141 21.82 5.75 -11.79
C ASP A 141 22.00 6.54 -13.10
N ARG A 142 20.92 7.08 -13.68
CA ARG A 142 21.00 8.00 -14.84
C ARG A 142 21.78 9.27 -14.51
N LEU A 143 21.56 9.85 -13.33
CA LEU A 143 22.32 11.02 -12.87
C LEU A 143 23.82 10.72 -12.72
N ARG A 144 24.18 9.51 -12.26
CA ARG A 144 25.58 9.05 -12.18
C ARG A 144 26.20 8.90 -13.57
N MET A 145 25.48 8.31 -14.52
CA MET A 145 25.92 8.14 -15.90
C MET A 145 26.11 9.49 -16.61
N LEU A 146 25.23 10.46 -16.35
CA LEU A 146 25.34 11.84 -16.82
C LEU A 146 26.59 12.57 -16.29
N LYS A 147 27.11 12.19 -15.12
CA LYS A 147 28.34 12.77 -14.57
C LYS A 147 29.59 12.39 -15.39
N SER A 148 29.56 11.26 -16.08
CA SER A 148 30.60 10.80 -17.00
C SER A 148 30.32 11.11 -18.49
N ALA A 149 29.16 11.70 -18.80
CA ALA A 149 28.76 12.01 -20.17
C ALA A 149 29.32 13.35 -20.69
N GLY A 150 29.29 13.53 -22.01
CA GLY A 150 29.65 14.78 -22.69
C GLY A 150 28.69 15.95 -22.37
N GLU A 151 28.98 17.12 -22.92
CA GLU A 151 28.24 18.37 -22.64
C GLU A 151 26.78 18.35 -23.13
N VAL A 152 26.49 17.49 -24.12
CA VAL A 152 25.17 17.29 -24.72
C VAL A 152 24.78 15.82 -24.56
N VAL A 153 23.57 15.57 -24.08
CA VAL A 153 23.06 14.22 -23.79
C VAL A 153 21.69 14.02 -24.44
N ALA A 154 21.41 12.81 -24.91
CA ALA A 154 20.12 12.46 -25.49
C ALA A 154 19.00 12.59 -24.44
N ALA A 155 17.88 13.20 -24.81
CA ALA A 155 16.71 13.36 -23.95
C ALA A 155 16.16 12.02 -23.44
N ALA A 156 16.33 10.94 -24.22
CA ALA A 156 15.97 9.57 -23.83
C ALA A 156 16.76 9.05 -22.61
N ASP A 157 17.96 9.57 -22.36
CA ASP A 157 18.76 9.23 -21.16
C ASP A 157 18.33 10.03 -19.92
N VAL A 158 17.51 11.07 -20.12
CA VAL A 158 16.93 11.93 -19.06
C VAL A 158 15.52 11.46 -18.69
N GLU A 159 14.80 10.80 -19.60
CA GLU A 159 13.47 10.26 -19.33
C GLU A 159 13.54 9.06 -18.37
N VAL A 160 12.86 9.17 -17.22
CA VAL A 160 12.80 8.11 -16.21
C VAL A 160 11.44 7.41 -16.31
N PRO A 161 11.35 6.25 -16.97
CA PRO A 161 10.10 5.50 -17.03
C PRO A 161 9.69 5.01 -15.64
N TYR A 162 8.39 4.97 -15.41
CA TYR A 162 7.84 4.41 -14.18
C TYR A 162 8.16 2.91 -14.10
N GLN A 163 8.72 2.45 -12.97
CA GLN A 163 9.03 1.04 -12.77
C GLN A 163 8.04 0.38 -11.81
N GLU A 164 7.46 -0.73 -12.27
CA GLU A 164 6.60 -1.57 -11.47
C GLU A 164 7.38 -2.75 -10.85
N PRO A 165 7.11 -3.11 -9.58
CA PRO A 165 7.66 -4.31 -8.97
C PRO A 165 7.21 -5.57 -9.72
N HIS A 166 8.12 -6.53 -9.90
CA HIS A 166 7.80 -7.85 -10.46
C HIS A 166 6.65 -8.54 -9.71
N GLU A 167 5.76 -9.25 -10.42
CA GLU A 167 4.52 -9.82 -9.87
C GLU A 167 4.73 -10.74 -8.66
N THR A 168 5.88 -11.43 -8.62
CA THR A 168 6.29 -12.32 -7.51
C THR A 168 6.37 -11.60 -6.16
N TYR A 169 6.60 -10.28 -6.14
CA TYR A 169 6.67 -9.47 -4.93
C TYR A 169 5.35 -9.48 -4.15
N LEU A 170 4.22 -9.40 -4.86
CA LEU A 170 2.89 -9.42 -4.25
C LEU A 170 2.48 -10.83 -3.79
N ALA A 171 2.94 -11.88 -4.49
CA ALA A 171 2.63 -13.26 -4.15
C ALA A 171 3.21 -13.68 -2.79
N LYS A 172 4.47 -13.30 -2.50
CA LYS A 172 5.11 -13.57 -1.20
C LYS A 172 4.32 -12.93 -0.05
N PHE A 173 3.78 -11.75 -0.31
CA PHE A 173 2.99 -11.01 0.65
C PHE A 173 1.65 -11.71 0.93
N LYS A 174 0.88 -12.06 -0.11
CA LYS A 174 -0.38 -12.82 0.03
C LYS A 174 -0.21 -14.09 0.86
N ARG A 175 0.87 -14.84 0.65
CA ARG A 175 1.16 -16.07 1.42
C ARG A 175 1.41 -15.81 2.90
N SER A 176 2.11 -14.73 3.25
CA SER A 176 2.34 -14.36 4.65
C SER A 176 1.03 -14.01 5.38
N TRP A 177 0.08 -13.38 4.70
CA TRP A 177 -1.21 -13.01 5.30
C TRP A 177 -2.15 -14.18 5.49
N ALA A 178 -2.10 -15.19 4.61
CA ALA A 178 -2.94 -16.37 4.74
C ALA A 178 -2.75 -17.04 6.12
N ILE A 179 -1.52 -17.09 6.64
CA ILE A 179 -1.21 -17.65 7.96
C ILE A 179 -1.84 -16.80 9.08
N HIS A 180 -1.75 -15.48 8.99
CA HIS A 180 -2.36 -14.59 9.99
C HIS A 180 -3.88 -14.65 9.97
N PHE A 181 -4.50 -14.76 8.79
CA PHE A 181 -5.94 -14.99 8.65
C PHE A 181 -6.36 -16.34 9.23
N ALA A 182 -5.59 -17.41 8.99
CA ALA A 182 -5.85 -18.72 9.60
C ALA A 182 -5.79 -18.66 11.13
N PHE A 183 -4.79 -17.96 11.69
CA PHE A 183 -4.67 -17.74 13.13
C PHE A 183 -5.88 -17.00 13.71
N LEU A 184 -6.35 -15.96 13.02
CA LEU A 184 -7.55 -15.21 13.40
C LEU A 184 -8.79 -16.11 13.44
N ILE A 185 -9.01 -16.91 12.39
CA ILE A 185 -10.15 -17.85 12.33
C ILE A 185 -10.08 -18.87 13.46
N ALA A 186 -8.88 -19.38 13.77
CA ALA A 186 -8.68 -20.30 14.88
C ALA A 186 -9.03 -19.66 16.24
N THR A 187 -8.69 -18.37 16.44
CA THR A 187 -9.07 -17.64 17.67
C THR A 187 -10.58 -17.42 17.77
N PHE A 188 -11.27 -17.19 16.65
CA PHE A 188 -12.73 -17.15 16.62
C PHE A 188 -13.35 -18.48 17.02
N ALA A 189 -12.91 -19.59 16.40
CA ALA A 189 -13.44 -20.91 16.72
C ALA A 189 -13.21 -21.27 18.20
N PHE A 190 -12.01 -20.96 18.73
CA PHE A 190 -11.67 -21.17 20.13
C PHE A 190 -12.55 -20.32 21.07
N SER A 191 -12.74 -19.04 20.79
CA SER A 191 -13.53 -18.15 21.66
C SER A 191 -15.01 -18.56 21.70
N VAL A 192 -15.59 -18.96 20.57
CA VAL A 192 -16.96 -19.49 20.53
C VAL A 192 -17.06 -20.81 21.29
N ALA A 193 -16.14 -21.74 21.07
CA ALA A 193 -16.13 -23.02 21.76
C ALA A 193 -15.99 -22.86 23.29
N ALA A 194 -15.11 -21.96 23.74
CA ALA A 194 -14.92 -21.66 25.15
C ALA A 194 -16.18 -21.03 25.78
N ALA A 195 -16.82 -20.07 25.10
CA ALA A 195 -18.05 -19.46 25.59
C ALA A 195 -19.20 -20.48 25.71
N VAL A 196 -19.33 -21.39 24.74
CA VAL A 196 -20.30 -22.49 24.80
C VAL A 196 -19.98 -23.45 25.95
N ALA A 197 -18.70 -23.83 26.11
CA ALA A 197 -18.29 -24.74 27.17
C ALA A 197 -18.62 -24.19 28.56
N VAL A 198 -18.31 -22.93 28.83
CA VAL A 198 -18.54 -22.28 30.14
C VAL A 198 -20.03 -22.05 30.43
N LEU A 199 -20.84 -21.75 29.40
CA LEU A 199 -22.26 -21.46 29.59
C LEU A 199 -23.14 -22.72 29.62
N CYS A 200 -22.72 -23.80 28.96
CA CYS A 200 -23.51 -25.03 28.85
C CYS A 200 -23.11 -26.13 29.86
N PHE A 201 -21.86 -26.16 30.32
CA PHE A 201 -21.36 -27.13 31.30
C PHE A 201 -21.09 -26.46 32.64
#